data_AF-A0A3C1J9Z0-F1
#
_entry.id   AF-A0A3C1J9Z0-F1
#
_cell.length_a   1.000
_cell.length_b   1.000
_cell.length_c   1.000
_cell.angle_alpha   90.00
_cell.angle_beta   90.00
_cell.angle_gamma   90.00
#
_symmetry.space_group_name_H-M   'P 1'
#
loop_
_entity.id
_entity.type
_entity.pdbx_description
1 polymer ?
#
loop_
_entity_poly.entity_id
_entity_poly.type
_entity_poly.pdbx_seq_one_letter_code
_entity_poly.pdbx_strand_id
1 'polypeptide(L)'
;MLPGDGLEPALDPARTAAANELLAKIAACAALPFAEDHTVFGNREGRLPPRPRGYYLEYSFPVPGRDIGDVPAEVMVGTVTLVSGIISSPRGPERLVIGGGREIYYTPDHYLHFVELKIKR
;
A
#
# COMPACT_ATOMS: atom_id res chain seq x y z
N MET A 1 15.25 8.05 8.48
CA MET A 1 14.36 7.03 9.07
C MET A 1 13.90 6.21 7.88
N LEU A 2 14.47 5.04 7.59
CA LEU A 2 14.25 3.76 8.29
C LEU A 2 15.57 2.96 8.43
N PRO A 3 15.72 2.19 9.51
CA PRO A 3 15.64 0.75 9.33
C PRO A 3 14.77 0.15 10.42
N GLY A 4 13.56 -0.25 10.02
CA GLY A 4 12.87 -1.31 10.71
C GLY A 4 13.15 -2.63 10.00
N ASP A 5 13.19 -3.73 10.72
CA ASP A 5 13.52 -5.05 10.17
C ASP A 5 12.34 -5.70 9.42
N GLY A 6 11.20 -5.01 9.34
CA GLY A 6 10.04 -5.48 8.59
C GLY A 6 8.76 -4.68 8.84
N LEU A 7 7.64 -5.25 8.39
CA LEU A 7 6.29 -4.74 8.59
C LEU A 7 5.48 -5.70 9.46
N GLU A 8 4.63 -5.15 10.32
CA GLU A 8 3.72 -5.90 11.18
C GLU A 8 2.28 -5.39 11.00
N PRO A 9 1.32 -6.28 10.66
CA PRO A 9 1.52 -7.67 10.26
C PRO A 9 2.37 -7.81 8.99
N ALA A 10 3.07 -8.94 8.86
CA ALA A 10 3.88 -9.21 7.68
C ALA A 10 3.00 -9.45 6.45
N LEU A 11 3.35 -8.85 5.32
CA LEU A 11 2.82 -9.24 4.02
C LEU A 11 3.55 -10.52 3.55
N ASP A 12 3.09 -11.13 2.46
CA ASP A 12 3.92 -12.15 1.80
C ASP A 12 5.32 -11.59 1.41
N PRO A 13 6.32 -12.46 1.18
CA PRO A 13 7.70 -11.99 0.97
C PRO A 13 7.87 -11.01 -0.20
N ALA A 14 7.13 -11.21 -1.30
CA ALA A 14 7.25 -10.35 -2.48
C ALA A 14 6.67 -8.96 -2.21
N ARG A 15 5.50 -8.89 -1.57
CA ARG A 15 4.89 -7.63 -1.14
C ARG A 15 5.69 -6.95 -0.02
N THR A 16 6.27 -7.70 0.90
CA THR A 16 7.13 -7.12 1.94
C THR A 16 8.34 -6.43 1.32
N ALA A 17 9.01 -7.06 0.35
CA ALA A 17 10.13 -6.46 -0.36
C ALA A 17 9.71 -5.19 -1.13
N ALA A 18 8.60 -5.25 -1.87
CA ALA A 18 8.08 -4.11 -2.61
C ALA A 18 7.65 -2.94 -1.69
N ALA A 19 7.05 -3.23 -0.53
CA ALA A 19 6.67 -2.21 0.44
C ALA A 19 7.89 -1.52 1.04
N ASN A 20 8.92 -2.28 1.41
CA ASN A 20 10.18 -1.71 1.90
C ASN A 20 10.84 -0.82 0.84
N GLU A 21 10.85 -1.23 -0.43
CA GLU A 21 11.42 -0.43 -1.52
C GLU A 21 10.66 0.88 -1.72
N LEU A 22 9.32 0.83 -1.76
CA LEU A 22 8.48 2.02 -1.92
C LEU A 22 8.64 2.97 -0.73
N LEU A 23 8.63 2.46 0.51
CA LEU A 23 8.83 3.26 1.71
C LEU A 23 10.23 3.90 1.74
N ALA A 24 11.26 3.20 1.28
CA ALA A 24 12.60 3.77 1.15
C ALA A 24 12.65 4.91 0.12
N LYS A 25 11.99 4.76 -1.04
CA LYS A 25 11.86 5.82 -2.04
C LYS A 25 11.14 7.05 -1.47
N ILE A 26 10.04 6.85 -0.76
CA ILE A 26 9.28 7.92 -0.10
C ILE A 26 10.16 8.64 0.95
N ALA A 27 10.85 7.88 1.79
CA ALA A 27 11.71 8.45 2.84
C ALA A 27 12.91 9.23 2.28
N ALA A 28 13.41 8.84 1.11
CA ALA A 28 14.51 9.51 0.42
C ALA A 28 14.05 10.64 -0.52
N CYS A 29 12.74 10.92 -0.61
CA CYS A 29 12.16 11.81 -1.62
C CYS A 29 12.61 11.47 -3.05
N ALA A 30 12.77 10.17 -3.34
CA ALA A 30 13.19 9.68 -4.65
C ALA A 30 12.01 9.67 -5.65
N ALA A 31 12.32 9.54 -6.93
CA ALA A 31 11.31 9.43 -7.98
C ALA A 31 10.40 8.19 -7.74
N LEU A 32 9.09 8.43 -7.86
CA LEU A 32 8.05 7.42 -7.72
C LEU A 32 7.61 6.90 -9.10
N PRO A 33 7.13 5.64 -9.19
CA PRO A 33 6.87 4.99 -10.48
C PRO A 33 5.69 5.60 -11.26
N PHE A 34 4.71 6.22 -10.59
CA PHE A 34 3.53 6.77 -11.27
C PHE A 34 3.28 8.23 -10.90
N ALA A 35 2.69 8.97 -11.83
CA ALA A 35 2.39 10.40 -11.65
C ALA A 35 1.32 10.65 -10.59
N GLU A 36 0.48 9.66 -10.33
CA GLU A 36 -0.56 9.67 -9.32
C GLU A 36 -0.07 9.21 -7.94
N ASP A 37 1.21 8.89 -7.79
CA ASP A 37 1.76 8.66 -6.46
C ASP A 37 1.87 10.00 -5.72
N HIS A 38 1.74 9.97 -4.39
CA HIS A 38 1.75 11.16 -3.53
C HIS A 38 0.54 12.10 -3.73
N THR A 39 -0.55 11.65 -4.35
CA THR A 39 -1.81 12.40 -4.40
C THR A 39 -2.61 12.25 -3.13
N VAL A 40 -3.53 13.18 -2.87
CA VAL A 40 -4.39 13.15 -1.68
C VAL A 40 -5.39 12.02 -1.77
N PHE A 41 -5.34 11.10 -0.80
CA PHE A 41 -6.39 10.11 -0.58
C PHE A 41 -7.54 10.74 0.21
N GLY A 42 -8.73 10.78 -0.40
CA GLY A 42 -9.88 11.52 0.15
C GLY A 42 -10.59 10.84 1.32
N ASN A 43 -10.41 9.53 1.53
CA ASN A 43 -11.14 8.72 2.53
C ASN A 43 -12.67 8.99 2.52
N ARG A 44 -13.29 9.05 1.33
CA ARG A 44 -14.70 9.45 1.17
C ARG A 44 -15.66 8.41 1.75
N GLU A 45 -15.30 7.15 1.62
CA GLU A 45 -16.04 5.99 2.11
C GLU A 45 -15.81 5.75 3.62
N GLY A 46 -14.96 6.56 4.27
CA GLY A 46 -14.73 6.50 5.72
C GLY A 46 -14.09 5.20 6.20
N ARG A 47 -13.28 4.55 5.36
CA ARG A 47 -12.61 3.26 5.68
C ARG A 47 -11.42 3.43 6.62
N LEU A 48 -10.78 4.60 6.61
CA LEU A 48 -9.72 4.98 7.53
C LEU A 48 -10.25 5.96 8.60
N PRO A 49 -9.56 6.14 9.74
CA PRO A 49 -9.95 7.12 10.75
C PRO A 49 -10.17 8.53 10.16
N PRO A 50 -11.19 9.29 10.60
CA PRO A 50 -11.49 10.62 10.07
C PRO A 50 -10.37 11.60 10.41
N ARG A 51 -9.87 12.30 9.39
CA ARG A 51 -8.78 13.28 9.49
C ARG A 51 -9.03 14.47 8.53
N PRO A 52 -8.40 15.63 8.75
CA PRO A 52 -8.49 16.75 7.82
C PRO A 52 -8.02 16.37 6.40
N ARG A 53 -8.54 17.06 5.38
CA ARG A 53 -8.14 16.86 3.98
C ARG A 53 -6.63 17.07 3.82
N GLY A 54 -5.98 16.18 3.07
CA GLY A 54 -4.54 16.19 2.86
C GLY A 54 -3.74 15.41 3.91
N TYR A 55 -4.41 14.85 4.94
CA TYR A 55 -3.73 14.00 5.92
C TYR A 55 -3.19 12.69 5.33
N TYR A 56 -3.98 12.08 4.44
CA TYR A 56 -3.65 10.83 3.77
C TYR A 56 -3.17 11.07 2.35
N LEU A 57 -2.06 10.44 1.98
CA LEU A 57 -1.56 10.36 0.61
C LEU A 57 -1.58 8.92 0.13
N GLU A 58 -1.87 8.70 -1.15
CA GLU A 58 -1.86 7.38 -1.78
C GLU A 58 -0.62 7.14 -2.63
N TYR A 59 -0.23 5.88 -2.71
CA TYR A 59 0.90 5.40 -3.49
C TYR A 59 0.50 4.11 -4.18
N SER A 60 0.74 4.03 -5.48
CA SER A 60 0.53 2.85 -6.30
C SER A 60 1.45 1.73 -5.82
N PHE A 61 0.91 0.53 -5.73
CA PHE A 61 1.62 -0.65 -5.31
C PHE A 61 1.48 -1.71 -6.41
N PRO A 62 2.37 -1.71 -7.42
CA PRO A 62 2.33 -2.71 -8.49
C PRO A 62 2.32 -4.12 -7.90
N VAL A 63 1.45 -4.98 -8.43
CA VAL A 63 1.26 -6.34 -7.90
C VAL A 63 2.51 -7.16 -8.24
N PRO A 64 3.31 -7.61 -7.24
CA PRO A 64 4.57 -8.27 -7.53
C PRO A 64 4.35 -9.58 -8.30
N GLY A 65 5.05 -9.74 -9.43
CA GLY A 65 5.03 -10.96 -10.23
C GLY A 65 3.70 -11.24 -10.96
N ARG A 66 2.86 -10.21 -11.17
CA ARG A 66 1.56 -10.35 -11.83
C ARG A 66 1.32 -9.23 -12.84
N ASP A 67 0.57 -9.57 -13.89
CA ASP A 67 0.32 -8.71 -15.03
C ASP A 67 -1.17 -8.42 -15.26
N ILE A 68 -1.44 -7.46 -16.13
CA ILE A 68 -2.81 -7.13 -16.57
C ILE A 68 -3.47 -8.37 -17.16
N GLY A 69 -4.69 -8.66 -16.69
CA GLY A 69 -5.47 -9.82 -17.13
C GLY A 69 -5.36 -11.04 -16.21
N ASP A 70 -4.40 -11.08 -15.29
CA ASP A 70 -4.36 -12.14 -14.28
C ASP A 70 -5.57 -12.05 -13.34
N VAL A 71 -6.11 -13.21 -12.96
CA VAL A 71 -7.28 -13.30 -12.06
C VAL A 71 -6.95 -12.83 -10.64
N PRO A 72 -7.85 -12.14 -9.92
CA PRO A 72 -7.68 -11.83 -8.49
C PRO A 72 -7.07 -12.99 -7.70
N ALA A 73 -6.07 -12.70 -6.86
CA ALA A 73 -5.36 -13.72 -6.09
C ALA A 73 -5.42 -13.43 -4.60
N GLU A 74 -5.26 -14.47 -3.80
CA GLU A 74 -5.16 -14.34 -2.36
C GLU A 74 -3.91 -13.53 -1.96
N VAL A 75 -4.08 -12.72 -0.93
CA VAL A 75 -3.04 -11.88 -0.34
C VAL A 75 -3.00 -12.17 1.16
N MET A 76 -1.90 -12.76 1.61
CA MET A 76 -1.68 -13.02 3.03
C MET A 76 -1.11 -11.79 3.73
N VAL A 77 -1.78 -11.37 4.80
CA VAL A 77 -1.38 -10.27 5.66
C VAL A 77 -1.44 -10.73 7.12
N GLY A 78 -0.31 -11.18 7.66
CA GLY A 78 -0.24 -11.86 8.95
C GLY A 78 -1.10 -13.12 8.95
N THR A 79 -2.18 -13.11 9.72
CA THR A 79 -3.16 -14.20 9.81
C THR A 79 -4.43 -13.94 9.00
N VAL A 80 -4.52 -12.81 8.30
CA VAL A 80 -5.68 -12.45 7.48
C VAL A 80 -5.39 -12.77 6.02
N THR A 81 -6.33 -13.42 5.35
CA THR A 81 -6.31 -13.59 3.90
C THR A 81 -7.29 -12.60 3.28
N LEU A 82 -6.78 -11.74 2.40
CA LEU A 82 -7.56 -10.85 1.55
C LEU A 82 -7.47 -11.33 0.10
N VAL A 83 -8.20 -10.69 -0.81
CA VAL A 83 -8.12 -10.97 -2.25
C VAL A 83 -7.76 -9.69 -2.97
N SER A 84 -6.81 -9.76 -3.91
CA SER A 84 -6.43 -8.61 -4.72
C SER A 84 -7.59 -8.16 -5.61
N GLY A 85 -7.61 -6.89 -5.99
CA GLY A 85 -8.51 -6.43 -7.05
C GLY A 85 -8.15 -7.00 -8.43
N ILE A 86 -8.93 -6.61 -9.43
CA ILE A 86 -8.62 -6.89 -10.84
C ILE A 86 -7.45 -6.00 -11.28
N ILE A 87 -6.47 -6.58 -11.97
CA ILE A 87 -5.35 -5.85 -12.57
C ILE A 87 -5.79 -5.34 -13.94
N SER A 88 -6.36 -4.13 -13.96
CA SER A 88 -6.83 -3.45 -15.19
C SER A 88 -5.88 -2.36 -15.71
N SER A 89 -4.79 -2.09 -14.98
CA SER A 89 -3.76 -1.10 -15.35
C SER A 89 -2.39 -1.46 -14.78
N PRO A 90 -1.29 -0.86 -15.27
CA PRO A 90 0.05 -1.10 -14.72
C PRO A 90 0.20 -0.74 -13.23
N ARG A 91 -0.63 0.19 -12.73
CA ARG A 91 -0.66 0.57 -11.30
C ARG A 91 -1.27 -0.52 -10.43
N GLY A 92 -2.01 -1.46 -11.02
CA GLY A 92 -2.78 -2.47 -10.32
C GLY A 92 -3.83 -1.89 -9.36
N PRO A 93 -4.50 -2.75 -8.60
CA PRO A 93 -5.49 -2.37 -7.60
C PRO A 93 -4.88 -2.05 -6.22
N GLU A 94 -3.64 -2.48 -5.95
CA GLU A 94 -3.07 -2.39 -4.61
C GLU A 94 -2.48 -1.02 -4.32
N ARG A 95 -2.58 -0.56 -3.07
CA ARG A 95 -2.06 0.75 -2.66
C ARG A 95 -1.46 0.70 -1.26
N LEU A 96 -0.49 1.58 -1.03
CA LEU A 96 -0.20 2.09 0.31
C LEU A 96 -0.86 3.46 0.47
N VAL A 97 -1.53 3.68 1.59
CA VAL A 97 -2.02 4.99 2.02
C VAL A 97 -1.25 5.39 3.27
N ILE A 98 -0.59 6.55 3.22
CA ILE A 98 0.24 7.05 4.32
C ILE A 98 -0.40 8.29 4.94
N GLY A 99 -0.70 8.22 6.24
CA GLY A 99 -1.27 9.29 7.04
C GLY A 99 -0.23 9.99 7.89
N GLY A 100 -0.17 11.32 7.84
CA GLY A 100 0.68 12.14 8.72
C GLY A 100 2.18 11.78 8.68
N GLY A 101 2.63 11.14 7.59
CA GLY A 101 4.01 10.66 7.42
C GLY A 101 4.40 9.46 8.30
N ARG A 102 3.46 8.78 8.96
CA ARG A 102 3.76 7.66 9.88
C ARG A 102 2.77 6.52 9.92
N GLU A 103 1.49 6.79 9.69
CA GLU A 103 0.47 5.74 9.66
C GLU A 103 0.50 5.12 8.27
N ILE A 104 0.66 3.80 8.16
CA ILE A 104 0.72 3.11 6.88
C ILE A 104 -0.47 2.17 6.81
N TYR A 105 -1.24 2.25 5.73
CA TYR A 105 -2.35 1.35 5.47
C TYR A 105 -2.16 0.69 4.11
N TYR A 106 -2.29 -0.61 4.06
CA TYR A 106 -2.25 -1.41 2.83
C TYR A 106 -3.65 -1.81 2.40
N THR A 107 -3.95 -1.69 1.12
CA THR A 107 -5.18 -2.18 0.49
C THR A 107 -4.82 -3.02 -0.73
N PRO A 108 -5.27 -4.29 -0.83
CA PRO A 108 -5.01 -5.13 -2.00
C PRO A 108 -6.05 -4.94 -3.12
N ASP A 109 -7.14 -4.24 -2.85
CA ASP A 109 -8.39 -4.34 -3.59
C ASP A 109 -9.01 -3.00 -3.92
N HIS A 110 -8.16 -2.00 -4.17
CA HIS A 110 -8.58 -0.68 -4.59
C HIS A 110 -9.51 -0.03 -3.55
N TYR A 111 -9.00 0.07 -2.32
CA TYR A 111 -9.58 0.79 -1.18
C TYR A 111 -10.83 0.15 -0.55
N LEU A 112 -11.16 -1.11 -0.90
CA LEU A 112 -12.31 -1.79 -0.29
C LEU A 112 -11.99 -2.27 1.14
N HIS A 113 -10.82 -2.86 1.33
CA HIS A 113 -10.31 -3.28 2.63
C HIS A 113 -8.93 -2.69 2.93
N PHE A 114 -8.68 -2.40 4.20
CA PHE A 114 -7.41 -1.85 4.67
C PHE A 114 -6.85 -2.67 5.83
N VAL A 115 -5.52 -2.81 5.84
CA VAL A 115 -4.76 -3.29 6.98
C VAL A 115 -3.76 -2.22 7.39
N GLU A 116 -3.78 -1.81 8.65
CA GLU A 116 -2.74 -0.94 9.21
C GLU A 116 -1.43 -1.74 9.32
N LEU A 117 -0.36 -1.20 8.75
CA LEU A 117 0.99 -1.74 8.83
C LEU A 117 1.84 -0.87 9.75
N LYS A 118 2.63 -1.54 10.60
CA LYS A 118 3.60 -0.90 11.49
C LYS A 118 5.00 -1.31 11.09
N ILE A 119 5.93 -0.36 11.13
CA ILE A 119 7.33 -0.64 10.91
C ILE A 119 7.86 -1.32 12.18
N LYS A 120 8.27 -2.57 12.04
CA LYS A 120 8.92 -3.34 13.10
C LYS A 120 10.28 -2.73 13.38
N ARG A 121 10.56 -2.39 14.64
CA ARG A 121 11.88 -1.90 15.09
C ARG A 121 12.69 -3.01 15.73
#